data_AF-A0A965AHV4-F1
#
_entry.id   AF-A0A965AHV4-F1
#
_cell.length_a   1.000
_cell.length_b   1.000
_cell.length_c   1.000
_cell.angle_alpha   90.00
_cell.angle_beta   90.00
_cell.angle_gamma   90.00
#
_symmetry.space_group_name_H-M   'P 1'
#
loop_
_entity.id
_entity.type
_entity.pdbx_description
1 polymer ?
#
loop_
_entity_poly.entity_id
_entity_poly.type
_entity_poly.pdbx_seq_one_letter_code
_entity_poly.pdbx_strand_id
1 'polypeptide(L)'
;TYAESRLFPDVVVPGTLIVPIVEKTLESEAGAPLRLLDVRFRAPTYPDEEIVVRALEDGDGAWRFEVSGGGKVRAFGKAAVATDV
;
A
#
# COMPACT_ATOMS: atom_id res chain seq x y z
N THR A 1 2.17 -7.46 25.79
CA THR A 1 2.14 -8.37 24.62
C THR A 1 3.52 -8.44 23.95
N TYR A 2 3.76 -9.35 22.98
CA TYR A 2 5.04 -9.35 22.23
C TYR A 2 5.28 -8.00 21.53
N ALA A 3 4.23 -7.36 21.01
CA ALA A 3 4.30 -6.04 20.38
C ALA A 3 4.79 -4.94 21.35
N GLU A 4 4.21 -4.87 22.55
CA GLU A 4 4.64 -3.91 23.58
C GLU A 4 6.10 -4.11 24.01
N SER A 5 6.57 -5.37 24.10
CA SER A 5 7.98 -5.68 24.42
C SER A 5 8.96 -5.19 23.34
N ARG A 6 8.44 -4.88 22.14
CA ARG A 6 9.16 -4.32 21.00
C ARG A 6 8.86 -2.83 20.78
N LEU A 7 8.25 -2.16 21.77
CA LEU A 7 7.89 -0.74 21.75
C LEU A 7 6.81 -0.37 20.71
N PHE A 8 6.02 -1.34 20.26
CA PHE A 8 4.80 -1.05 19.51
C PHE A 8 3.62 -0.87 20.49
N PRO A 9 2.77 0.15 20.29
CA PRO A 9 1.61 0.39 21.14
C PRO A 9 0.53 -0.70 21.02
N ASP A 10 0.54 -1.47 19.92
CA ASP A 10 -0.35 -2.60 19.68
C ASP A 10 0.25 -3.56 18.62
N VAL A 11 -0.43 -4.67 18.36
CA VAL A 11 -0.13 -5.62 17.28
C VAL A 11 -0.08 -4.89 15.94
N VAL A 12 1.02 -5.08 15.22
CA VAL A 12 1.21 -4.49 13.90
C VAL A 12 0.58 -5.38 12.85
N VAL A 13 -0.22 -4.79 11.97
CA VAL A 13 -0.75 -5.47 10.77
C VAL A 13 0.43 -5.81 9.85
N PRO A 14 0.62 -7.08 9.49
CA PRO A 14 1.68 -7.46 8.56
C PRO A 14 1.52 -6.75 7.21
N GLY A 15 2.61 -6.23 6.68
CA GLY A 15 2.62 -5.57 5.36
C GLY A 15 2.09 -6.48 4.25
N THR A 16 2.31 -7.79 4.35
CA THR A 16 1.78 -8.80 3.42
C THR A 16 0.25 -8.86 3.37
N LEU A 17 -0.46 -8.36 4.37
CA LEU A 17 -1.92 -8.21 4.34
C LEU A 17 -2.36 -6.88 3.72
N ILE A 18 -1.47 -5.88 3.69
CA ILE A 18 -1.72 -4.55 3.09
C ILE A 18 -1.47 -4.58 1.59
N VAL A 19 -0.42 -5.28 1.12
CA VAL A 19 -0.04 -5.33 -0.30
C VAL A 19 -1.21 -5.75 -1.22
N PRO A 20 -1.99 -6.82 -0.94
CA PRO A 20 -3.11 -7.20 -1.80
C PRO A 20 -4.23 -6.16 -1.88
N ILE A 21 -4.40 -5.35 -0.83
CA ILE A 21 -5.38 -4.24 -0.83
C ILE A 21 -4.89 -3.15 -1.78
N VAL A 22 -3.62 -2.78 -1.69
CA VAL A 22 -2.99 -1.79 -2.58
C VAL A 22 -3.04 -2.25 -4.03
N GLU A 23 -2.65 -3.50 -4.30
CA GLU A 23 -2.69 -4.11 -5.62
C GLU A 23 -4.09 -4.02 -6.22
N LYS A 24 -5.11 -4.54 -5.53
CA LYS A 24 -6.49 -4.54 -6.00
C LYS A 24 -7.04 -3.13 -6.23
N THR A 25 -6.71 -2.18 -5.37
CA THR A 25 -7.13 -0.78 -5.56
C THR A 25 -6.50 -0.19 -6.82
N LEU A 26 -5.19 -0.38 -7.01
CA LEU A 26 -4.49 0.14 -8.18
C LEU A 26 -4.95 -0.53 -9.48
N GLU A 27 -5.16 -1.84 -9.49
CA GLU A 27 -5.72 -2.54 -10.66
C GLU A 27 -7.12 -2.05 -11.01
N SER A 28 -7.94 -1.79 -9.99
CA SER A 28 -9.28 -1.23 -10.19
C SER A 28 -9.26 0.21 -10.73
N GLU A 29 -8.32 1.04 -10.28
CA GLU A 29 -8.16 2.41 -10.78
C GLU A 29 -7.57 2.45 -12.18
N ALA A 30 -6.59 1.58 -12.47
CA ALA A 30 -5.92 1.49 -13.76
C ALA A 30 -6.74 0.74 -14.82
N GLY A 31 -7.71 -0.07 -14.41
CA GLY A 31 -8.53 -0.90 -15.31
C GLY A 31 -7.77 -2.06 -15.96
N ALA A 32 -6.59 -2.42 -15.43
CA ALA A 32 -5.71 -3.45 -15.96
C ALA A 32 -4.88 -4.09 -14.83
N PRO A 33 -4.43 -5.35 -14.98
CA PRO A 33 -3.59 -6.00 -13.98
C PRO A 33 -2.22 -5.33 -13.86
N LEU A 34 -1.68 -5.31 -12.65
CA LEU A 34 -0.33 -4.82 -12.41
C LEU A 34 0.71 -5.85 -12.86
N ARG A 35 1.76 -5.39 -13.54
CA ARG A 35 2.96 -6.18 -13.83
C ARG A 35 4.03 -5.99 -12.76
N LEU A 36 4.04 -4.82 -12.11
CA LEU A 36 5.01 -4.45 -11.10
C LEU A 36 4.32 -3.70 -9.96
N LEU A 37 4.71 -4.04 -8.74
CA LEU A 37 4.32 -3.34 -7.52
C LEU A 37 5.51 -3.29 -6.56
N ASP A 38 6.06 -2.10 -6.31
CA ASP A 38 7.11 -1.85 -5.31
C ASP A 38 6.50 -1.05 -4.15
N VAL A 39 6.38 -1.68 -2.98
CA VAL A 39 5.79 -1.10 -1.76
C VAL A 39 6.87 -0.89 -0.71
N ARG A 40 6.98 0.34 -0.20
CA ARG A 40 7.88 0.69 0.89
C ARG A 40 7.08 1.07 2.13
N PHE A 41 7.26 0.29 3.20
CA PHE A 41 6.64 0.56 4.49
C PHE A 41 7.42 1.63 5.25
N ARG A 42 6.73 2.70 5.64
CA ARG A 42 7.28 3.84 6.37
C ARG A 42 6.94 3.81 7.85
N ALA A 43 5.75 3.29 8.19
CA ALA A 43 5.27 3.20 9.57
C ALA A 43 4.36 1.97 9.74
N PRO A 44 4.28 1.40 10.95
CA PRO A 44 3.39 0.28 11.23
C PRO A 44 1.92 0.69 11.07
N THR A 45 1.07 -0.22 10.63
CA THR A 45 -0.39 -0.07 10.63
C THR A 45 -0.99 -0.89 11.77
N TYR A 46 -2.07 -0.42 12.37
CA TYR A 46 -2.76 -1.10 13.49
C TYR A 46 -4.18 -1.55 13.08
N PRO A 47 -4.77 -2.58 13.75
CA PRO A 47 -5.98 -3.27 13.28
C PRO A 47 -7.22 -2.39 13.07
N ASP A 48 -7.36 -1.31 13.83
CA ASP A 48 -8.53 -0.42 13.77
C ASP A 48 -8.29 0.84 12.91
N GLU A 49 -7.15 0.94 12.24
CA GLU A 49 -6.87 2.04 11.33
C GLU A 49 -7.55 1.83 9.98
N GLU A 50 -8.44 2.75 9.61
CA GLU A 50 -8.91 2.83 8.23
C GLU A 50 -7.74 3.20 7.31
N ILE A 51 -7.53 2.38 6.27
CA ILE A 51 -6.47 2.58 5.29
C ILE A 51 -7.06 3.18 4.03
N VAL A 52 -6.45 4.26 3.56
CA VAL A 52 -6.79 4.95 2.31
C VAL A 52 -5.60 4.83 1.37
N VAL A 53 -5.82 4.30 0.17
CA VAL A 53 -4.85 4.30 -0.92
C VAL A 53 -5.16 5.48 -1.83
N ARG A 54 -4.15 6.30 -2.12
CA ARG A 54 -4.24 7.36 -3.14
C ARG A 54 -3.21 7.08 -4.20
N ALA A 55 -3.64 7.04 -5.45
CA ALA A 55 -2.74 6.85 -6.57
C ALA A 55 -2.78 8.03 -7.53
N LEU A 56 -1.68 8.19 -8.27
CA LEU A 56 -1.53 9.15 -9.35
C LEU A 56 -0.82 8.46 -10.50
N GLU A 57 -1.44 8.49 -11.68
CA GLU A 57 -0.81 8.03 -12.91
C GLU A 57 0.26 9.03 -13.35
N ASP A 58 1.48 8.53 -13.61
CA ASP A 58 2.63 9.30 -14.08
C ASP A 58 2.81 9.21 -15.61
N GLY A 59 1.90 8.53 -16.32
CA GLY A 59 1.94 8.28 -17.75
C GLY A 59 2.44 6.88 -18.11
N ASP A 60 2.14 6.42 -19.34
CA ASP A 60 2.55 5.12 -19.89
C ASP A 60 2.25 3.92 -18.96
N GLY A 61 1.15 4.00 -18.21
CA GLY A 61 0.76 2.94 -17.29
C GLY A 61 1.61 2.84 -16.02
N ALA A 62 2.46 3.83 -15.73
CA ALA A 62 3.20 3.95 -14.48
C ALA A 62 2.39 4.74 -13.45
N TRP A 63 2.44 4.30 -12.19
CA TRP A 63 1.67 4.88 -11.09
C TRP A 63 2.57 5.12 -9.88
N ARG A 64 2.34 6.23 -9.18
CA ARG A 64 2.80 6.44 -7.80
C ARG A 64 1.62 6.34 -6.86
N PHE A 65 1.85 5.79 -5.67
CA PHE A 65 0.79 5.69 -4.67
C PHE A 65 1.30 5.97 -3.26
N GLU A 66 0.36 6.37 -2.41
CA GLU A 66 0.53 6.54 -0.98
C GLU A 66 -0.59 5.81 -0.24
N VAL A 67 -0.22 5.14 0.85
CA VAL A 67 -1.12 4.44 1.76
C VAL A 67 -1.12 5.20 3.08
N SER A 68 -2.26 5.76 3.45
CA SER A 68 -2.45 6.51 4.69
C SER A 68 -3.38 5.78 5.65
N GLY A 69 -3.12 5.88 6.95
CA GLY A 69 -3.99 5.34 8.00
C GLY A 69 -3.72 6.01 9.34
N GLY A 70 -4.75 6.24 10.15
CA GLY A 70 -4.61 6.98 11.43
C GLY A 70 -3.94 8.36 11.28
N GLY A 71 -4.19 9.06 10.17
CA GLY A 71 -3.63 10.38 9.88
C GLY A 71 -2.14 10.41 9.50
N LYS A 72 -1.52 9.26 9.18
CA LYS A 72 -0.10 9.16 8.81
C LYS A 72 0.09 8.33 7.55
N VAL A 73 1.17 8.61 6.83
CA VAL A 73 1.65 7.76 5.72
C VAL A 73 2.26 6.47 6.28
N ARG A 74 1.64 5.33 5.94
CA ARG A 74 2.05 3.99 6.37
C ARG A 74 2.95 3.33 5.34
N ALA A 75 2.62 3.48 4.06
CA ALA A 75 3.43 2.99 2.96
C ALA A 75 3.32 3.92 1.74
N PHE A 76 4.25 3.78 0.82
CA PHE A 76 4.25 4.48 -0.46
C PHE A 76 5.00 3.64 -1.48
N GLY A 77 4.82 3.94 -2.76
CA GLY A 77 5.48 3.13 -3.77
C GLY A 77 5.16 3.50 -5.20
N LYS A 78 5.50 2.56 -6.07
CA LYS A 78 5.25 2.64 -7.50
C LYS A 78 4.61 1.35 -8.00
N ALA A 79 3.80 1.48 -9.03
CA ALA A 79 3.22 0.37 -9.76
C ALA A 79 3.31 0.60 -11.26
N ALA A 80 3.20 -0.47 -12.03
CA ALA A 80 3.08 -0.39 -13.49
C ALA A 80 2.10 -1.46 -13.99
N VAL A 81 1.21 -1.09 -14.91
CA VAL A 81 0.31 -2.05 -15.57
C VAL A 81 1.04 -2.87 -16.62
N ALA A 82 0.48 -4.03 -16.95
CA ALA A 82 0.89 -4.74 -18.16
C ALA A 82 0.48 -3.93 -19.39
N THR A 83 1.45 -3.45 -20.18
CA THR A 83 1.19 -3.00 -21.55
C THR A 83 1.15 -4.22 -22.46
N ASP A 84 0.07 -4.37 -23.23
CA ASP A 84 0.00 -5.34 -24.32
C ASP A 84 1.14 -5.00 -25.30
N VAL A 85 2.00 -6.00 -25.57
CA VAL A 85 3.04 -5.95 -26.61
C VAL A 85 2.49 -6.50 -27.91
#